data_AF-A0AAN6SL80-F1
#
_entry.id   AF-A0AAN6SL80-F1
#
_cell.length_a   1.000
_cell.length_b   1.000
_cell.length_c   1.000
_cell.angle_alpha   90.00
_cell.angle_beta   90.00
_cell.angle_gamma   90.00
#
_symmetry.space_group_name_H-M   'P 1'
#
loop_
_entity.id
_entity.type
_entity.pdbx_description
1 polymer ?
#
loop_
_entity_poly.entity_id
_entity_poly.type
_entity_poly.pdbx_seq_one_letter_code
_entity_poly.pdbx_strand_id
1 'polypeptide(L)'
;MDYVDGHSLKDLGFKSGSETWGSLIFAGPQTPAARHLHRQLADVYVQLRQLEFPRIGALGLCSRDVSALTCNPQEISVCNRPLSIDMALQELDGLQPGNIFPPRKTLSTASEFVGGLLRLAHNKLEKELDQGMDEDEPASILYAAHHFKRFVQDEWLDRSANQGPFVLMHGDMENVISNLLFDKDYNLVGILDFVLLIQEDYNKQVGYLRAAIQELEKALGLLPYLSTEWAPLEKCAIAIGLNYPEHAYLVYWDLIFRKLVPRLRGATQEQRDQQHEKEVVPRIKAFMDASEERQAFLERKIQEQLEYFEAEKEHYGYKAPRRIVKRIC
;
A
#
# COMPACT_ATOMS: atom_id res chain seq x y z
N MET A 1 -14.11 -9.64 -7.07
CA MET A 1 -14.57 -10.67 -8.03
C MET A 1 -16.02 -10.99 -7.75
N ASP A 2 -16.92 -10.98 -8.73
CA ASP A 2 -18.35 -11.35 -8.55
C ASP A 2 -18.68 -12.78 -9.01
N TYR A 3 -17.65 -13.57 -9.32
CA TYR A 3 -17.75 -14.90 -9.88
C TYR A 3 -16.88 -15.91 -9.13
N VAL A 4 -17.37 -17.14 -9.01
CA VAL A 4 -16.71 -18.31 -8.41
C VAL A 4 -16.92 -19.48 -9.37
N ASP A 5 -15.84 -20.08 -9.87
CA ASP A 5 -15.88 -21.13 -10.89
C ASP A 5 -16.76 -20.78 -12.12
N GLY A 6 -16.66 -19.52 -12.57
CA GLY A 6 -17.46 -19.01 -13.71
C GLY A 6 -18.95 -18.76 -13.39
N HIS A 7 -19.42 -19.07 -12.19
CA HIS A 7 -20.78 -18.80 -11.73
C HIS A 7 -20.84 -17.47 -10.98
N SER A 8 -21.89 -16.67 -11.19
CA SER A 8 -22.07 -15.47 -10.38
C SER A 8 -22.45 -15.84 -8.96
N LEU A 9 -22.19 -14.96 -7.98
CA LEU A 9 -22.67 -15.19 -6.61
C LEU A 9 -24.18 -15.41 -6.53
N LYS A 10 -24.94 -14.71 -7.38
CA LYS A 10 -26.38 -14.90 -7.47
C LYS A 10 -26.73 -16.35 -7.83
N ASP A 11 -25.98 -16.97 -8.74
CA ASP A 11 -26.18 -18.36 -9.17
C ASP A 11 -25.84 -19.37 -8.07
N LEU A 12 -24.95 -19.01 -7.14
CA LEU A 12 -24.58 -19.80 -5.97
C LEU A 12 -25.52 -19.59 -4.77
N GLY A 13 -26.66 -18.92 -4.98
CA GLY A 13 -27.68 -18.75 -3.96
C GLY A 13 -27.45 -17.57 -3.01
N PHE A 14 -26.48 -16.70 -3.29
CA PHE A 14 -26.43 -15.39 -2.63
C PHE A 14 -27.63 -14.56 -3.10
N LYS A 15 -28.41 -14.06 -2.14
CA LYS A 15 -29.59 -13.24 -2.46
C LYS A 15 -29.11 -11.92 -3.08
N SER A 16 -29.74 -11.47 -4.15
CA SER A 16 -29.59 -10.10 -4.63
C SER A 16 -30.26 -9.14 -3.64
N GLY A 17 -29.55 -8.82 -2.56
CA GLY A 17 -29.80 -7.66 -1.70
C GLY A 17 -28.73 -6.61 -1.96
N SER A 18 -28.65 -5.58 -1.14
CA SER A 18 -27.53 -4.61 -1.05
C SER A 18 -26.18 -5.25 -0.69
N GLU A 19 -26.05 -6.55 -0.90
CA GLU A 19 -24.96 -7.40 -0.47
C GLU A 19 -24.06 -7.77 -1.65
N THR A 20 -23.06 -6.92 -1.90
CA THR A 20 -21.88 -7.26 -2.70
C THR A 20 -20.96 -8.16 -1.86
N TRP A 21 -19.92 -8.79 -2.42
CA TRP A 21 -18.86 -9.39 -1.59
C TRP A 21 -18.35 -8.41 -0.52
N GLY A 22 -18.39 -7.12 -0.84
CA GLY A 22 -18.17 -6.08 0.12
C GLY A 22 -19.08 -6.13 1.34
N SER A 23 -20.39 -6.39 1.24
CA SER A 23 -21.23 -6.46 2.45
C SER A 23 -20.91 -7.63 3.37
N LEU A 24 -20.49 -8.79 2.83
CA LEU A 24 -20.09 -9.97 3.61
C LEU A 24 -18.87 -9.70 4.49
N ILE A 25 -18.10 -8.67 4.12
CA ILE A 25 -16.84 -8.27 4.72
C ILE A 25 -16.98 -6.93 5.50
N PHE A 26 -17.84 -6.02 5.02
CA PHE A 26 -17.92 -4.62 5.42
C PHE A 26 -19.13 -4.30 6.34
N ALA A 27 -20.22 -5.10 6.35
CA ALA A 27 -21.41 -4.81 7.17
C ALA A 27 -21.82 -5.98 8.11
N GLY A 28 -21.84 -5.73 9.43
CA GLY A 28 -22.42 -6.64 10.44
C GLY A 28 -21.48 -7.71 11.02
N PRO A 29 -22.01 -8.61 11.88
CA PRO A 29 -21.28 -9.78 12.40
C PRO A 29 -20.85 -10.72 11.27
N GLN A 30 -19.67 -11.33 11.37
CA GLN A 30 -19.16 -12.22 10.32
C GLN A 30 -20.12 -13.38 10.02
N THR A 31 -20.49 -13.50 8.75
CA THR A 31 -21.21 -14.67 8.24
C THR A 31 -20.38 -15.95 8.40
N PRO A 32 -20.98 -17.15 8.40
CA PRO A 32 -20.23 -18.40 8.40
C PRO A 32 -19.24 -18.52 7.22
N ALA A 33 -19.62 -18.02 6.04
CA ALA A 33 -18.75 -18.00 4.86
C ALA A 33 -17.53 -17.09 5.09
N ALA A 34 -17.72 -15.86 5.57
CA ALA A 34 -16.61 -14.95 5.89
C ALA A 34 -15.62 -15.58 6.90
N ARG A 35 -16.14 -16.21 7.97
CA ARG A 35 -15.31 -16.94 8.94
C ARG A 35 -14.51 -18.08 8.31
N HIS A 36 -15.12 -18.84 7.40
CA HIS A 36 -14.44 -19.92 6.70
C HIS A 36 -13.30 -19.39 5.82
N LEU A 37 -13.51 -18.28 5.12
CA LEU A 37 -12.50 -17.61 4.31
C LEU A 37 -11.32 -17.10 5.15
N HIS A 38 -11.59 -16.36 6.23
CA HIS A 38 -10.53 -15.86 7.13
C HIS A 38 -9.74 -16.99 7.78
N ARG A 39 -10.37 -18.13 8.08
CA ARG A 39 -9.67 -19.31 8.61
C ARG A 39 -8.68 -19.90 7.61
N GLN A 40 -9.06 -20.02 6.35
CA GLN A 40 -8.17 -20.54 5.30
C GLN A 40 -7.01 -19.57 5.05
N LEU A 41 -7.27 -18.26 5.09
CA LEU A 41 -6.22 -17.26 5.01
C LEU A 41 -5.27 -17.31 6.20
N ALA A 42 -5.80 -17.46 7.41
CA ALA A 42 -4.98 -17.63 8.60
C ALA A 42 -4.05 -18.84 8.46
N ASP A 43 -4.53 -19.95 7.90
CA ASP A 43 -3.70 -21.13 7.64
C ASP A 43 -2.57 -20.84 6.65
N VAL A 44 -2.86 -20.17 5.53
CA VAL A 44 -1.83 -19.71 4.59
C VAL A 44 -0.80 -18.82 5.28
N TYR A 45 -1.22 -17.86 6.08
CA TYR A 45 -0.30 -16.94 6.75
C TYR A 45 0.56 -17.62 7.82
N VAL A 46 0.00 -18.60 8.54
CA VAL A 46 0.78 -19.44 9.47
C VAL A 46 1.85 -20.22 8.70
N GLN A 47 1.53 -20.75 7.52
CA GLN A 47 2.51 -21.43 6.66
C GLN A 47 3.56 -20.46 6.10
N LEU A 48 3.16 -19.30 5.58
CA LEU A 48 4.06 -18.27 5.06
C LEU A 48 5.02 -17.75 6.14
N ARG A 49 4.55 -17.58 7.37
CA ARG A 49 5.36 -17.13 8.51
C ARG A 49 6.50 -18.11 8.86
N GLN A 50 6.33 -19.40 8.55
CA GLN A 50 7.36 -20.42 8.74
C GLN A 50 8.47 -20.34 7.68
N LEU A 51 8.24 -19.60 6.58
CA LEU A 51 9.21 -19.40 5.52
C LEU A 51 10.10 -18.19 5.84
N GLU A 52 11.23 -18.48 6.46
CA GLU A 52 12.22 -17.50 6.89
C GLU A 52 13.39 -17.41 5.89
N PHE A 53 13.75 -16.18 5.53
CA PHE A 53 14.78 -15.87 4.57
C PHE A 53 15.83 -14.93 5.17
N PRO A 54 17.12 -15.12 4.84
CA PRO A 54 18.19 -14.27 5.34
C PRO A 54 18.28 -12.91 4.62
N ARG A 55 17.53 -12.72 3.54
CA ARG A 55 17.60 -11.56 2.64
C ARG A 55 16.20 -11.11 2.23
N ILE A 56 16.07 -9.84 1.88
CA ILE A 56 14.87 -9.29 1.23
C ILE A 56 15.11 -9.27 -0.29
N GLY A 57 14.13 -9.74 -1.06
CA GLY A 57 14.21 -9.81 -2.51
C GLY A 57 13.08 -10.66 -3.10
N ALA A 58 13.19 -10.97 -4.39
CA ALA A 58 12.28 -11.87 -5.06
C ALA A 58 12.75 -13.33 -4.97
N LEU A 59 11.79 -14.23 -4.76
CA LEU A 59 12.01 -15.67 -4.88
C LEU A 59 12.31 -16.02 -6.33
N GLY A 60 13.25 -16.95 -6.50
CA GLY A 60 13.58 -17.49 -7.80
C GLY A 60 14.52 -18.66 -7.68
N LEU A 61 14.91 -19.18 -8.84
CA LEU A 61 15.90 -20.24 -8.95
C LEU A 61 17.28 -19.61 -9.09
N CYS A 62 18.24 -20.08 -8.28
CA CYS A 62 19.63 -19.60 -8.33
C CYS A 62 20.33 -19.97 -9.64
N SER A 63 19.90 -21.08 -10.28
CA SER A 63 20.41 -21.53 -11.57
C SER A 63 19.35 -21.41 -12.64
N ARG A 64 19.76 -20.97 -13.84
CA ARG A 64 18.91 -20.91 -15.04
C ARG A 64 18.68 -22.28 -15.67
N ASP A 65 19.49 -23.27 -15.31
CA ASP A 65 19.42 -24.63 -15.85
C ASP A 65 18.34 -25.47 -15.15
N VAL A 66 17.78 -24.96 -14.05
CA VAL A 66 16.71 -25.60 -13.29
C VAL A 66 15.37 -25.06 -13.78
N SER A 67 14.46 -25.95 -14.15
CA SER A 67 13.10 -25.59 -14.56
C SER A 67 12.21 -25.36 -13.35
N ALA A 68 11.47 -24.25 -13.31
CA ALA A 68 10.48 -23.97 -12.26
C ALA A 68 9.37 -25.02 -12.17
N LEU A 69 9.12 -25.77 -13.25
CA LEU A 69 8.11 -26.83 -13.29
C LEU A 69 8.59 -28.14 -12.66
N THR A 70 9.90 -28.34 -12.53
CA THR A 70 10.50 -29.59 -12.04
C THR A 70 11.52 -29.39 -10.92
N CYS A 71 11.70 -28.15 -10.47
CA CYS A 71 12.66 -27.82 -9.42
C CYS A 71 12.25 -28.49 -8.12
N ASN A 72 13.25 -28.86 -7.33
CA ASN A 72 13.01 -29.13 -5.93
C ASN A 72 12.70 -27.78 -5.23
N PRO A 73 11.64 -27.67 -4.41
CA PRO A 73 11.37 -26.47 -3.62
C PRO A 73 12.54 -25.94 -2.79
N GLN A 74 13.50 -26.80 -2.39
CA GLN A 74 14.73 -26.37 -1.69
C GLN A 74 15.69 -25.57 -2.58
N GLU A 75 15.52 -25.58 -3.90
CA GLU A 75 16.30 -24.78 -4.86
C GLU A 75 15.74 -23.36 -5.03
N ILE A 76 14.54 -23.10 -4.49
CA ILE A 76 13.92 -21.77 -4.48
C ILE A 76 14.55 -20.96 -3.35
N SER A 77 15.07 -19.79 -3.70
CA SER A 77 15.65 -18.87 -2.72
C SER A 77 15.47 -17.41 -3.14
N VAL A 78 15.83 -16.49 -2.25
CA VAL A 78 15.84 -15.06 -2.54
C VAL A 78 17.11 -14.73 -3.33
N CYS A 79 16.99 -14.64 -4.67
CA CYS A 79 18.14 -14.46 -5.57
C CYS A 79 18.11 -13.17 -6.40
N ASN A 80 17.06 -12.36 -6.29
CA ASN A 80 16.89 -11.15 -7.09
C ASN A 80 16.33 -9.98 -6.26
N ARG A 81 16.36 -8.78 -6.84
CA ARG A 81 15.80 -7.57 -6.24
C ARG A 81 14.32 -7.74 -5.89
N PRO A 82 13.81 -7.02 -4.88
CA PRO A 82 12.37 -6.89 -4.70
C PRO A 82 11.73 -6.41 -6.01
N LEU A 83 10.54 -6.90 -6.30
CA LEU A 83 9.73 -6.47 -7.44
C LEU A 83 8.44 -5.89 -6.88
N SER A 84 8.08 -4.69 -7.31
CA SER A 84 6.80 -4.05 -7.01
C SER A 84 6.15 -3.56 -8.30
N ILE A 85 4.83 -3.37 -8.26
CA ILE A 85 4.11 -2.75 -9.39
C ILE A 85 4.64 -1.34 -9.65
N ASP A 86 4.90 -0.54 -8.61
CA ASP A 86 5.49 0.79 -8.78
C ASP A 86 6.81 0.73 -9.57
N MET A 87 7.68 -0.25 -9.32
CA MET A 87 8.89 -0.43 -10.14
C MET A 87 8.57 -0.76 -11.60
N ALA A 88 7.55 -1.58 -11.87
CA ALA A 88 7.16 -1.90 -13.24
C ALA A 88 6.58 -0.68 -13.96
N LEU A 89 5.70 0.09 -13.30
CA LEU A 89 5.13 1.34 -13.83
C LEU A 89 6.25 2.36 -14.10
N GLN A 90 7.14 2.58 -13.14
CA GLN A 90 8.30 3.46 -13.32
C GLN A 90 9.25 2.99 -14.42
N GLU A 91 9.36 1.68 -14.70
CA GLU A 91 10.09 1.16 -15.86
C GLU A 91 9.39 1.50 -17.18
N LEU A 92 8.07 1.35 -17.26
CA LEU A 92 7.26 1.71 -18.42
C LEU A 92 7.32 3.21 -18.72
N ASP A 93 7.30 4.04 -17.68
CA ASP A 93 7.38 5.50 -17.78
C ASP A 93 8.82 6.00 -17.97
N GLY A 94 9.81 5.09 -18.01
CA GLY A 94 11.20 5.45 -18.24
C GLY A 94 11.89 6.16 -17.07
N LEU A 95 11.35 6.07 -15.84
CA LEU A 95 11.87 6.74 -14.65
C LEU A 95 13.11 6.04 -14.04
N GLN A 96 13.54 4.91 -14.62
CA GLN A 96 14.76 4.17 -14.27
C GLN A 96 14.82 3.68 -12.80
N PRO A 97 13.81 2.95 -12.29
CA PRO A 97 13.81 2.44 -10.90
C PRO A 97 14.93 1.40 -10.66
N GLY A 98 15.52 0.85 -11.72
CA GLY A 98 16.71 -0.01 -11.67
C GLY A 98 17.95 0.65 -11.03
N ASN A 99 18.02 1.98 -11.00
CA ASN A 99 19.08 2.70 -10.28
C ASN A 99 18.92 2.61 -8.75
N ILE A 100 17.69 2.39 -8.27
CA ILE A 100 17.35 2.30 -6.84
C ILE A 100 17.37 0.85 -6.37
N PHE A 101 16.79 -0.05 -7.17
CA PHE A 101 16.84 -1.50 -6.98
C PHE A 101 17.51 -2.14 -8.20
N PRO A 102 18.83 -2.33 -8.19
CA PRO A 102 19.53 -2.94 -9.32
C PRO A 102 19.13 -4.41 -9.52
N PRO A 103 19.00 -4.88 -10.77
CA PRO A 103 18.75 -6.30 -11.05
C PRO A 103 19.78 -7.21 -10.39
N ARG A 104 19.35 -8.39 -9.94
CA ARG A 104 20.17 -9.43 -9.30
C ARG A 104 20.83 -8.99 -7.98
N LYS A 105 20.29 -7.98 -7.30
CA LYS A 105 20.75 -7.58 -5.96
C LYS A 105 19.67 -7.80 -4.91
N THR A 106 20.02 -8.49 -3.83
CA THR A 106 19.16 -8.68 -2.65
C THR A 106 19.59 -7.72 -1.54
N LEU A 107 18.72 -7.50 -0.56
CA LEU A 107 18.96 -6.58 0.55
C LEU A 107 19.13 -7.34 1.87
N SER A 108 19.88 -6.74 2.78
CA SER A 108 20.27 -7.38 4.06
C SER A 108 19.43 -6.92 5.22
N THR A 109 18.83 -5.73 5.11
CA THR A 109 18.17 -5.05 6.22
C THR A 109 16.83 -4.45 5.83
N ALA A 110 15.91 -4.35 6.79
CA ALA A 110 14.64 -3.66 6.61
C ALA A 110 14.85 -2.18 6.24
N SER A 111 15.87 -1.52 6.81
CA SER A 111 16.22 -0.13 6.51
C SER A 111 16.66 0.08 5.07
N GLU A 112 17.43 -0.84 4.49
CA GLU A 112 17.81 -0.78 3.07
C GLU A 112 16.58 -0.89 2.16
N PHE A 113 15.64 -1.78 2.51
CA PHE A 113 14.41 -1.98 1.76
C PHE A 113 13.48 -0.78 1.85
N VAL A 114 13.13 -0.35 3.06
CA VAL A 114 12.25 0.82 3.29
C VAL A 114 12.89 2.09 2.72
N GLY A 115 14.20 2.28 2.89
CA GLY A 115 14.94 3.38 2.28
C GLY A 115 14.90 3.33 0.75
N GLY A 116 14.88 2.14 0.14
CA GLY A 116 14.69 1.96 -1.30
C GLY A 116 13.29 2.33 -1.76
N LEU A 117 12.24 1.94 -1.03
CA LEU A 117 10.86 2.34 -1.32
C LEU A 117 10.68 3.87 -1.25
N LEU A 118 11.25 4.51 -0.21
CA LEU A 118 11.24 5.98 -0.10
C LEU A 118 12.02 6.67 -1.24
N ARG A 119 13.08 6.04 -1.76
CA ARG A 119 13.79 6.53 -2.95
C ARG A 119 12.95 6.36 -4.23
N LEU A 120 12.18 5.28 -4.37
CA LEU A 120 11.24 5.11 -5.48
C LEU A 120 10.15 6.18 -5.46
N ALA A 121 9.55 6.42 -4.29
CA ALA A 121 8.56 7.48 -4.10
C ALA A 121 9.10 8.86 -4.49
N HIS A 122 10.34 9.16 -4.07
CA HIS A 122 11.00 10.41 -4.45
C HIS A 122 11.36 10.47 -5.94
N ASN A 123 11.73 9.34 -6.55
CA ASN A 123 12.03 9.26 -7.99
C ASN A 123 10.79 9.60 -8.84
N LYS A 124 9.62 9.11 -8.41
CA LYS A 124 8.32 9.46 -8.99
C LYS A 124 8.04 10.96 -8.83
N LEU A 125 8.09 11.49 -7.60
CA LEU A 125 7.90 12.91 -7.31
C LEU A 125 8.83 13.85 -8.12
N GLU A 126 10.08 13.44 -8.33
CA GLU A 126 11.06 14.20 -9.12
C GLU A 126 10.72 14.18 -10.62
N LYS A 127 10.47 12.99 -11.19
CA LYS A 127 10.53 12.79 -12.65
C LYS A 127 9.18 12.66 -13.35
N GLU A 128 8.13 12.26 -12.64
CA GLU A 128 6.81 12.09 -13.23
C GLU A 128 6.19 13.46 -13.50
N LEU A 129 5.61 13.62 -14.70
CA LEU A 129 5.08 14.89 -15.17
C LEU A 129 3.72 15.23 -14.56
N ASP A 130 2.89 14.21 -14.30
CA ASP A 130 1.60 14.36 -13.65
C ASP A 130 1.69 13.99 -12.17
N GLN A 131 1.58 14.99 -11.30
CA GLN A 131 1.54 14.83 -9.85
C GLN A 131 0.13 14.94 -9.27
N GLY A 132 -0.92 14.98 -10.11
CA GLY A 132 -2.31 15.11 -9.63
C GLY A 132 -2.60 16.48 -8.99
N MET A 133 -1.90 17.54 -9.43
CA MET A 133 -2.05 18.89 -8.87
C MET A 133 -3.41 19.56 -9.19
N ASP A 134 -4.28 18.90 -9.93
CA ASP A 134 -5.69 19.28 -10.17
C ASP A 134 -6.63 18.81 -9.06
N GLU A 135 -6.21 17.83 -8.26
CA GLU A 135 -6.95 17.33 -7.10
C GLU A 135 -6.36 17.87 -5.78
N ASP A 136 -5.03 17.88 -5.68
CA ASP A 136 -4.31 18.24 -4.47
C ASP A 136 -3.40 19.46 -4.64
N GLU A 137 -3.31 20.28 -3.59
CA GLU A 137 -2.53 21.51 -3.64
C GLU A 137 -1.02 21.19 -3.77
N PRO A 138 -0.30 21.81 -4.72
CA PRO A 138 1.11 21.50 -4.98
C PRO A 138 2.02 21.54 -3.74
N ALA A 139 1.88 22.59 -2.91
CA ALA A 139 2.68 22.73 -1.70
C ALA A 139 2.33 21.67 -0.65
N SER A 140 1.06 21.25 -0.60
CA SER A 140 0.57 20.19 0.28
C SER A 140 1.15 18.83 -0.12
N ILE A 141 1.26 18.53 -1.41
CA ILE A 141 1.90 17.30 -1.93
C ILE A 141 3.35 17.21 -1.44
N LEU A 142 4.13 18.28 -1.64
CA LEU A 142 5.53 18.32 -1.23
C LEU A 142 5.69 18.22 0.30
N TYR A 143 4.83 18.92 1.05
CA TYR A 143 4.80 18.86 2.52
C TYR A 143 4.51 17.43 3.00
N ALA A 144 3.48 16.79 2.46
CA ALA A 144 3.09 15.43 2.82
C ALA A 144 4.20 14.43 2.50
N ALA A 145 4.78 14.47 1.30
CA ALA A 145 5.88 13.59 0.91
C ALA A 145 7.09 13.74 1.83
N HIS A 146 7.46 14.98 2.19
CA HIS A 146 8.57 15.25 3.11
C HIS A 146 8.30 14.65 4.50
N HIS A 147 7.14 14.96 5.08
CA HIS A 147 6.84 14.56 6.46
C HIS A 147 6.49 13.07 6.58
N PHE A 148 5.91 12.46 5.54
CA PHE A 148 5.74 11.01 5.45
C PHE A 148 7.10 10.30 5.51
N LYS A 149 8.04 10.72 4.65
CA LYS A 149 9.40 10.17 4.64
C LYS A 149 10.06 10.29 6.02
N ARG A 150 9.98 11.46 6.65
CA ARG A 150 10.53 11.68 8.00
C ARG A 150 9.88 10.78 9.05
N PHE A 151 8.56 10.72 9.09
CA PHE A 151 7.85 9.84 10.01
C PHE A 151 8.26 8.38 9.85
N VAL A 152 8.38 7.90 8.61
CA VAL A 152 8.84 6.53 8.34
C VAL A 152 10.23 6.28 8.93
N GLN A 153 11.17 7.19 8.70
CA GLN A 153 12.57 7.02 9.10
C GLN A 153 12.83 7.26 10.59
N ASP A 154 12.09 8.20 11.19
CA ASP A 154 12.32 8.70 12.55
C ASP A 154 11.46 7.97 13.60
N GLU A 155 10.25 7.51 13.23
CA GLU A 155 9.26 6.99 14.19
C GLU A 155 8.75 5.57 13.87
N TRP A 156 8.48 5.25 12.60
CA TRP A 156 7.82 4.00 12.24
C TRP A 156 8.77 2.82 12.10
N LEU A 157 9.93 3.03 11.49
CA LEU A 157 10.88 1.96 11.23
C LEU A 157 11.56 1.49 12.52
N ASP A 158 11.19 0.30 13.00
CA ASP A 158 11.81 -0.31 14.16
C ASP A 158 13.23 -0.81 13.84
N ARG A 159 14.22 -0.09 14.36
CA ARG A 159 15.64 -0.44 14.17
C ARG A 159 16.05 -1.71 14.92
N SER A 160 15.28 -2.12 15.93
CA SER A 160 15.55 -3.36 16.66
C SER A 160 15.20 -4.61 15.83
N ALA A 161 14.24 -4.48 14.91
CA ALA A 161 13.83 -5.52 13.95
C ALA A 161 14.47 -5.35 12.56
N ASN A 162 15.63 -4.66 12.48
CA ASN A 162 16.23 -4.31 11.20
C ASN A 162 16.90 -5.49 10.49
N GLN A 163 17.26 -6.53 11.23
CA GLN A 163 17.89 -7.75 10.73
C GLN A 163 16.86 -8.86 10.60
N GLY A 164 17.14 -9.82 9.72
CA GLY A 164 16.28 -10.99 9.55
C GLY A 164 16.21 -11.90 10.79
N PRO A 165 15.47 -13.02 10.69
CA PRO A 165 14.92 -13.55 9.44
C PRO A 165 13.78 -12.69 8.88
N PHE A 166 13.78 -12.51 7.56
CA PHE A 166 12.68 -11.88 6.82
C PHE A 166 11.68 -12.96 6.43
N VAL A 167 10.39 -12.62 6.41
CA VAL A 167 9.32 -13.59 6.15
C VAL A 167 8.62 -13.26 4.84
N LEU A 168 8.09 -14.28 4.17
CA LEU A 168 7.25 -14.09 3.00
C LEU A 168 5.87 -13.57 3.43
N MET A 169 5.41 -12.48 2.82
CA MET A 169 4.09 -11.89 3.09
C MET A 169 3.43 -11.52 1.77
N HIS A 170 2.10 -11.68 1.67
CA HIS A 170 1.33 -11.29 0.49
C HIS A 170 1.38 -9.77 0.24
N GLY A 171 1.44 -8.97 1.30
CA GLY A 171 1.57 -7.52 1.20
C GLY A 171 0.26 -6.81 0.84
N ASP A 172 -0.71 -7.50 0.26
CA ASP A 172 -2.01 -6.96 -0.09
C ASP A 172 -3.18 -7.70 0.55
N MET A 173 -3.61 -7.16 1.69
CA MET A 173 -4.73 -7.70 2.47
C MET A 173 -5.94 -6.77 2.46
N GLU A 174 -5.87 -5.67 1.71
CA GLU A 174 -7.03 -4.80 1.52
C GLU A 174 -7.95 -5.39 0.44
N ASN A 175 -7.36 -6.03 -0.56
CA ASN A 175 -8.03 -6.63 -1.71
C ASN A 175 -8.14 -8.16 -1.65
N VAL A 176 -8.28 -8.71 -0.44
CA VAL A 176 -8.45 -10.16 -0.17
C VAL A 176 -9.48 -10.82 -1.10
N ILE A 177 -10.47 -10.10 -1.64
CA ILE A 177 -11.50 -10.71 -2.49
C ILE A 177 -11.16 -10.67 -3.99
N SER A 178 -10.46 -9.64 -4.49
CA SER A 178 -10.03 -9.66 -5.90
C SER A 178 -8.86 -10.61 -6.12
N ASN A 179 -8.12 -10.86 -5.04
CA ASN A 179 -6.80 -11.46 -5.08
C ASN A 179 -6.79 -12.88 -4.51
N LEU A 180 -7.97 -13.49 -4.34
CA LEU A 180 -8.12 -14.88 -3.94
C LEU A 180 -9.14 -15.58 -4.82
N LEU A 181 -8.74 -16.71 -5.39
CA LEU A 181 -9.59 -17.60 -6.17
C LEU A 181 -10.21 -18.64 -5.24
N PHE A 182 -11.52 -18.83 -5.36
CA PHE A 182 -12.27 -19.82 -4.62
C PHE A 182 -12.95 -20.81 -5.56
N ASP A 183 -13.10 -22.05 -5.11
CA ASP A 183 -14.03 -22.99 -5.73
C ASP A 183 -15.48 -22.72 -5.27
N LYS A 184 -16.43 -23.46 -5.85
CA LYS A 184 -17.87 -23.38 -5.55
C LYS A 184 -18.24 -23.63 -4.07
N ASP A 185 -17.34 -24.25 -3.31
CA ASP A 185 -17.53 -24.57 -1.89
C ASP A 185 -16.81 -23.56 -0.98
N TYR A 186 -16.29 -22.46 -1.55
CA TYR A 186 -15.48 -21.43 -0.90
C TYR A 186 -14.13 -21.90 -0.37
N ASN A 187 -13.60 -23.00 -0.90
CA ASN A 187 -12.23 -23.37 -0.60
C ASN A 187 -11.28 -22.46 -1.38
N LEU A 188 -10.23 -21.98 -0.71
CA LEU A 188 -9.19 -21.17 -1.33
C LEU A 188 -8.37 -22.05 -2.28
N VAL A 189 -8.44 -21.77 -3.58
CA VAL A 189 -7.74 -22.54 -4.63
C VAL A 189 -6.60 -21.76 -5.27
N GLY A 190 -6.52 -20.45 -5.05
CA GLY A 190 -5.43 -19.63 -5.57
C GLY A 190 -5.37 -18.26 -4.94
N ILE A 191 -4.20 -17.65 -5.00
CA ILE A 191 -3.94 -16.28 -4.56
C ILE A 191 -3.34 -15.54 -5.75
N LEU A 192 -3.93 -14.41 -6.11
CA LEU A 192 -3.56 -13.53 -7.20
C LEU A 192 -3.03 -12.21 -6.64
N ASP A 193 -2.41 -11.41 -7.51
CA ASP A 193 -2.14 -9.97 -7.36
C ASP A 193 -1.79 -9.47 -5.95
N PHE A 194 -0.49 -9.27 -5.71
CA PHE A 194 0.07 -8.90 -4.41
C PHE A 194 -0.02 -7.37 -4.17
N VAL A 195 -1.17 -6.71 -4.46
CA VAL A 195 -1.26 -5.23 -4.63
C VAL A 195 -2.51 -4.52 -4.01
N LEU A 196 -2.26 -3.51 -3.15
CA LEU A 196 -3.20 -2.89 -2.17
C LEU A 196 -4.13 -1.79 -2.70
N LEU A 197 -5.38 -1.74 -2.17
CA LEU A 197 -6.25 -0.55 -2.14
C LEU A 197 -7.23 -0.53 -0.92
N ILE A 198 -7.22 0.59 -0.16
CA ILE A 198 -8.23 1.20 0.76
C ILE A 198 -8.14 0.91 2.30
N GLN A 199 -8.03 2.01 3.07
CA GLN A 199 -7.62 2.12 4.48
C GLN A 199 -8.67 1.85 5.59
N GLU A 200 -9.94 2.25 5.44
CA GLU A 200 -10.91 2.11 6.55
C GLU A 200 -11.35 0.66 6.76
N ASP A 201 -11.31 -0.15 5.71
CA ASP A 201 -11.63 -1.57 5.73
C ASP A 201 -10.45 -2.46 6.14
N TYR A 202 -9.22 -1.99 5.94
CA TYR A 202 -7.98 -2.69 6.33
C TYR A 202 -7.96 -3.07 7.80
N ASN A 203 -8.18 -2.10 8.70
CA ASN A 203 -8.07 -2.33 10.15
C ASN A 203 -9.06 -3.40 10.63
N LYS A 204 -10.26 -3.44 10.04
CA LYS A 204 -11.30 -4.41 10.35
C LYS A 204 -10.94 -5.81 9.81
N GLN A 205 -10.43 -5.90 8.59
CA GLN A 205 -9.99 -7.16 7.99
C GLN A 205 -8.76 -7.75 8.67
N VAL A 206 -7.76 -6.92 8.97
CA VAL A 206 -6.60 -7.34 9.75
C VAL A 206 -7.04 -7.82 11.14
N GLY A 207 -8.02 -7.17 11.77
CA GLY A 207 -8.58 -7.63 13.04
C GLY A 207 -9.24 -9.00 12.96
N TYR A 208 -10.02 -9.26 11.90
CA TYR A 208 -10.62 -10.57 11.66
C TYR A 208 -9.60 -11.67 11.36
N LEU A 209 -8.61 -11.38 10.52
CA LEU A 209 -7.54 -12.31 10.21
C LEU A 209 -6.69 -12.59 11.45
N ARG A 210 -6.36 -11.57 12.25
CA ARG A 210 -5.65 -11.76 13.52
C ARG A 210 -6.43 -12.65 14.48
N ALA A 211 -7.74 -12.44 14.61
CA ALA A 211 -8.58 -13.30 15.45
C ALA A 211 -8.56 -14.76 14.96
N ALA A 212 -8.65 -14.99 13.65
CA ALA A 212 -8.54 -16.32 13.06
C ALA A 212 -7.15 -16.96 13.29
N ILE A 213 -6.07 -16.17 13.18
CA ILE A 213 -4.70 -16.60 13.50
C ILE A 213 -4.59 -16.99 14.98
N GLN A 214 -5.14 -16.18 15.90
CA GLN A 214 -5.14 -16.49 17.34
C GLN A 214 -5.86 -17.80 17.66
N GLU A 215 -7.02 -18.03 17.04
CA GLU A 215 -7.75 -19.28 17.21
C GLU A 215 -6.96 -20.48 16.69
N LEU A 216 -6.29 -20.33 15.54
CA LEU A 216 -5.48 -21.37 14.93
C LEU A 216 -4.20 -21.66 15.73
N GLU A 217 -3.46 -20.64 16.14
CA GLU A 217 -2.30 -20.76 17.03
C GLU A 217 -2.67 -21.51 18.31
N LYS A 218 -3.81 -21.15 18.93
CA LYS A 218 -4.33 -21.83 20.12
C LYS A 218 -4.71 -23.29 19.85
N ALA A 219 -5.39 -23.56 18.73
CA ALA A 219 -5.82 -24.91 18.36
C ALA A 219 -4.64 -25.84 18.06
N LEU A 220 -3.56 -25.31 17.49
CA LEU A 220 -2.33 -26.03 17.17
C LEU A 220 -1.31 -26.06 18.32
N GLY A 221 -1.57 -25.37 19.43
CA GLY A 221 -0.62 -25.26 20.55
C GLY A 221 0.64 -24.45 20.21
N LEU A 222 0.56 -23.56 19.21
CA LEU A 222 1.64 -22.66 18.83
C LEU A 222 1.70 -21.46 19.79
N LEU A 223 2.89 -20.89 19.96
CA LEU A 223 3.05 -19.60 20.64
C LEU A 223 2.43 -18.48 19.78
N PRO A 224 1.81 -17.44 20.37
CA PRO A 224 1.07 -16.41 19.66
C PRO A 224 2.00 -15.38 19.00
N TYR A 225 2.95 -15.84 18.19
CA TYR A 225 3.94 -14.96 17.55
C TYR A 225 3.33 -14.14 16.44
N LEU A 226 2.60 -14.79 15.51
CA LEU A 226 2.07 -14.11 14.34
C LEU A 226 0.94 -13.17 14.72
N SER A 227 0.04 -13.61 15.62
CA SER A 227 -1.03 -12.73 16.10
C SER A 227 -0.53 -11.53 16.90
N THR A 228 0.61 -11.65 17.60
CA THR A 228 1.24 -10.53 18.32
C THR A 228 1.95 -9.59 17.35
N GLU A 229 2.70 -10.12 16.38
CA GLU A 229 3.36 -9.34 15.31
C GLU A 229 2.36 -8.53 14.48
N TRP A 230 1.14 -9.03 14.33
CA TRP A 230 0.09 -8.40 13.53
C TRP A 230 -0.78 -7.41 14.30
N ALA A 231 -0.74 -7.42 15.63
CA ALA A 231 -1.53 -6.48 16.43
C ALA A 231 -1.23 -5.00 16.12
N PRO A 232 0.02 -4.57 15.86
CA PRO A 232 0.32 -3.21 15.39
C PRO A 232 -0.20 -2.92 13.97
N LEU A 233 -0.30 -3.96 13.12
CA LEU A 233 -0.76 -3.82 11.73
C LEU A 233 -2.26 -3.55 11.63
N GLU A 234 -3.06 -3.83 12.66
CA GLU A 234 -4.47 -3.42 12.74
C GLU A 234 -4.69 -1.90 12.62
N LYS A 235 -3.62 -1.09 12.53
CA LYS A 235 -3.66 0.38 12.42
C LYS A 235 -2.66 0.95 11.40
N CYS A 236 -2.03 0.13 10.56
CA CYS A 236 -0.79 0.54 9.87
C CYS A 236 -0.93 0.75 8.36
N ALA A 237 -1.61 1.84 7.95
CA ALA A 237 -1.65 2.31 6.56
C ALA A 237 -0.29 2.78 6.00
N ILE A 238 0.75 2.82 6.83
CA ILE A 238 2.10 3.25 6.43
C ILE A 238 2.69 2.32 5.35
N ALA A 239 2.42 1.02 5.43
CA ALA A 239 2.89 0.06 4.44
C ALA A 239 2.29 0.34 3.05
N ILE A 240 1.05 0.86 2.99
CA ILE A 240 0.40 1.27 1.73
C ILE A 240 1.15 2.43 1.12
N GLY A 241 1.38 3.51 1.89
CA GLY A 241 2.12 4.68 1.40
C GLY A 241 3.57 4.39 1.00
N LEU A 242 4.16 3.29 1.50
CA LEU A 242 5.48 2.83 1.09
C LEU A 242 5.47 2.03 -0.22
N ASN A 243 4.44 1.21 -0.46
CA ASN A 243 4.32 0.41 -1.67
C ASN A 243 3.69 1.18 -2.84
N TYR A 244 2.89 2.21 -2.53
CA TYR A 244 2.14 3.06 -3.46
C TYR A 244 2.40 4.53 -3.12
N PRO A 245 3.42 5.14 -3.73
CA PRO A 245 3.79 6.53 -3.42
C PRO A 245 2.64 7.54 -3.57
N GLU A 246 1.71 7.31 -4.51
CA GLU A 246 0.50 8.11 -4.69
C GLU A 246 -0.39 8.14 -3.43
N HIS A 247 -0.36 7.08 -2.62
CA HIS A 247 -1.11 7.01 -1.37
C HIS A 247 -0.36 7.62 -0.19
N ALA A 248 0.92 7.97 -0.31
CA ALA A 248 1.68 8.59 0.78
C ALA A 248 1.05 9.93 1.22
N TYR A 249 0.49 10.69 0.28
CA TYR A 249 -0.25 11.92 0.57
C TYR A 249 -1.44 11.66 1.49
N LEU A 250 -2.30 10.71 1.11
CA LEU A 250 -3.49 10.33 1.88
C LEU A 250 -3.08 9.77 3.25
N VAL A 251 -2.15 8.83 3.29
CA VAL A 251 -1.66 8.24 4.54
C VAL A 251 -1.11 9.31 5.48
N TYR A 252 -0.38 10.30 4.96
CA TYR A 252 0.09 11.39 5.78
C TYR A 252 -1.05 12.20 6.39
N TRP A 253 -1.96 12.74 5.58
CA TRP A 253 -3.03 13.61 6.07
C TRP A 253 -4.04 12.86 6.94
N ASP A 254 -4.30 11.59 6.63
CA ASP A 254 -5.36 10.82 7.25
C ASP A 254 -4.93 9.99 8.46
N LEU A 255 -3.64 9.68 8.57
CA LEU A 255 -3.11 8.89 9.68
C LEU A 255 -2.06 9.66 10.49
N ILE A 256 -1.02 10.18 9.85
CA ILE A 256 0.14 10.74 10.54
C ILE A 256 -0.21 12.11 11.13
N PHE A 257 -0.69 13.03 10.28
CA PHE A 257 -1.03 14.39 10.68
C PHE A 257 -2.13 14.43 11.75
N ARG A 258 -3.07 13.48 11.71
CA ARG A 258 -4.16 13.39 12.71
C ARG A 258 -3.69 13.11 14.14
N LYS A 259 -2.48 12.56 14.32
CA LYS A 259 -1.88 12.45 15.65
C LYS A 259 -1.54 13.82 16.24
N LEU A 260 -1.21 14.78 15.39
CA LEU A 260 -0.90 16.16 15.76
C LEU A 260 -2.17 17.01 15.87
N VAL A 261 -3.09 16.84 14.92
CA VAL A 261 -4.34 17.62 14.83
C VAL A 261 -5.51 16.65 14.67
N PRO A 262 -6.14 16.21 15.78
CA PRO A 262 -7.25 15.26 15.72
C PRO A 262 -8.45 15.83 14.95
N ARG A 263 -9.15 14.94 14.22
CA ARG A 263 -10.41 15.26 13.52
C ARG A 263 -11.47 15.73 14.52
N LEU A 264 -12.13 16.82 14.21
CA LEU A 264 -13.33 17.27 14.92
C LEU A 264 -14.52 16.36 14.56
N ARG A 265 -14.90 15.44 15.45
CA ARG A 265 -16.06 14.57 15.23
C ARG A 265 -17.36 15.39 15.27
N GLY A 266 -18.23 15.18 14.27
CA GLY A 266 -19.51 15.88 14.18
C GLY A 266 -19.40 17.35 13.76
N ALA A 267 -18.21 17.80 13.35
CA ALA A 267 -18.02 19.17 12.86
C ALA A 267 -18.68 19.39 11.50
N THR A 268 -19.14 20.62 11.28
CA THR A 268 -19.59 21.09 9.96
C THR A 268 -18.40 21.21 9.00
N GLN A 269 -18.66 21.35 7.71
CA GLN A 269 -17.61 21.59 6.72
C GLN A 269 -16.84 22.89 7.05
N GLU A 270 -17.56 23.95 7.39
CA GLU A 270 -17.01 25.25 7.74
C GLU A 270 -16.05 25.19 8.95
N GLN A 271 -16.37 24.38 9.96
CA GLN A 271 -15.49 24.14 11.10
C GLN A 271 -14.23 23.35 10.72
N ARG A 272 -14.32 22.42 9.76
CA ARG A 272 -13.16 21.71 9.23
C ARG A 272 -12.25 22.64 8.42
N ASP A 273 -12.85 23.51 7.60
CA ASP A 273 -12.12 24.49 6.80
C ASP A 273 -11.39 25.48 7.73
N GLN A 274 -12.04 25.99 8.78
CA GLN A 274 -11.40 26.84 9.78
C GLN A 274 -10.25 26.14 10.53
N GLN A 275 -10.40 24.84 10.85
CA GLN A 275 -9.31 24.08 11.45
C GLN A 275 -8.14 23.92 10.47
N HIS A 276 -8.43 23.70 9.19
CA HIS A 276 -7.42 23.60 8.14
C HIS A 276 -6.65 24.93 7.98
N GLU A 277 -7.36 26.05 7.83
CA GLU A 277 -6.77 27.40 7.75
C GLU A 277 -5.90 27.71 8.97
N LYS A 278 -6.32 27.28 10.16
CA LYS A 278 -5.60 27.58 11.40
C LYS A 278 -4.38 26.67 11.62
N GLU A 279 -4.51 25.38 11.34
CA GLU A 279 -3.53 24.37 11.77
C GLU A 279 -2.66 23.83 10.63
N VAL A 280 -3.16 23.80 9.39
CA VAL A 280 -2.47 23.20 8.24
C VAL A 280 -1.73 24.27 7.45
N VAL A 281 -2.43 25.33 7.05
CA VAL A 281 -1.91 26.37 6.15
C VAL A 281 -0.65 27.06 6.69
N PRO A 282 -0.56 27.48 7.97
CA PRO A 282 0.65 28.08 8.50
C PRO A 282 1.86 27.13 8.49
N ARG A 283 1.63 25.82 8.61
CA ARG A 283 2.70 24.82 8.61
C ARG A 283 3.25 24.58 7.22
N ILE A 284 2.37 24.45 6.22
CA ILE A 284 2.78 24.35 4.81
C ILE A 284 3.55 25.60 4.42
N LYS A 285 3.03 26.78 4.77
CA LYS A 285 3.70 28.06 4.52
C LYS A 285 5.09 28.10 5.16
N ALA A 286 5.19 27.82 6.46
CA ALA A 286 6.48 27.81 7.17
C ALA A 286 7.46 26.77 6.57
N PHE A 287 6.96 25.62 6.11
CA PHE A 287 7.76 24.60 5.44
C PHE A 287 8.32 25.08 4.10
N MET A 288 7.52 25.78 3.30
CA MET A 288 7.94 26.34 2.01
C MET A 288 8.89 27.53 2.21
N ASP A 289 8.58 28.44 3.14
CA ASP A 289 9.38 29.64 3.43
C ASP A 289 10.76 29.29 4.03
N ALA A 290 10.92 28.10 4.60
CA ALA A 290 12.18 27.65 5.19
C ALA A 290 13.26 27.23 4.17
N SER A 291 12.96 27.17 2.87
CA SER A 291 13.92 26.69 1.87
C SER A 291 13.64 27.21 0.45
N GLU A 292 14.56 28.00 -0.10
CA GLU A 292 14.53 28.45 -1.50
C GLU A 292 14.58 27.26 -2.48
N GLU A 293 15.30 26.19 -2.15
CA GLU A 293 15.35 24.96 -2.96
C GLU A 293 13.97 24.31 -3.11
N ARG A 294 13.16 24.31 -2.03
CA ARG A 294 11.77 23.78 -2.10
C ARG A 294 10.87 24.66 -2.96
N GLN A 295 11.04 25.97 -2.89
CA GLN A 295 10.29 26.90 -3.72
C GLN A 295 10.63 26.70 -5.20
N ALA A 296 11.92 26.66 -5.54
CA ALA A 296 12.37 26.41 -6.91
C ALA A 296 11.92 25.03 -7.43
N PHE A 297 11.99 24.00 -6.59
CA PHE A 297 11.47 22.68 -6.92
C PHE A 297 9.96 22.74 -7.23
N LEU A 298 9.17 23.40 -6.38
CA LEU A 298 7.72 23.49 -6.55
C LEU A 298 7.34 24.26 -7.82
N GLU A 299 8.01 25.40 -8.07
CA GLU A 299 7.81 26.20 -9.29
C GLU A 299 8.09 25.38 -10.55
N ARG A 300 9.19 24.63 -10.57
CA ARG A 300 9.51 23.70 -11.67
C ARG A 300 8.41 22.66 -11.86
N LYS A 301 7.98 21.99 -10.78
CA LYS A 301 6.94 20.94 -10.89
C LYS A 301 5.59 21.49 -11.33
N ILE A 302 5.22 22.70 -10.88
CA ILE A 302 4.03 23.42 -11.36
C ILE A 302 4.12 23.67 -12.87
N GLN A 303 5.28 24.08 -13.37
CA GLN A 303 5.48 24.32 -14.79
C GLN A 303 5.38 23.03 -15.61
N GLU A 304 6.04 21.96 -15.18
CA GLU A 304 5.97 20.63 -15.82
C GLU A 304 4.53 20.10 -15.87
N GLN A 305 3.76 20.27 -14.79
CA GLN A 305 2.36 19.87 -14.72
C GLN A 305 1.48 20.64 -15.73
N LEU A 306 1.69 21.96 -15.86
CA LEU A 306 0.95 22.78 -16.81
C LEU A 306 1.27 22.37 -18.25
N GLU A 307 2.53 22.08 -18.55
CA GLU A 307 2.96 21.55 -19.84
C GLU A 307 2.32 20.19 -20.13
N TYR A 308 2.26 19.31 -19.13
CA TYR A 308 1.58 18.02 -19.23
C TYR A 308 0.08 18.18 -19.51
N PHE A 309 -0.63 19.05 -18.80
CA PHE A 309 -2.06 19.31 -19.03
C PHE A 309 -2.36 19.87 -20.42
N GLU A 310 -1.46 20.67 -20.98
CA GLU A 310 -1.58 21.14 -22.36
C GLU A 310 -1.34 20.02 -23.37
N ALA A 311 -0.31 19.20 -23.16
CA ALA A 311 -0.03 18.04 -24.02
C ALA A 311 -1.16 17.00 -23.98
N GLU A 312 -1.72 16.73 -22.79
CA GLU A 312 -2.86 15.85 -22.59
C GLU A 312 -4.10 16.39 -23.34
N LYS A 313 -4.37 17.70 -23.23
CA LYS A 313 -5.46 18.34 -23.96
C LYS A 313 -5.32 18.16 -25.48
N GLU A 314 -4.12 18.35 -26.01
CA GLU A 314 -3.85 18.14 -27.45
C GLU A 314 -4.02 16.66 -27.84
N HIS A 315 -3.48 15.74 -27.05
CA HIS A 315 -3.52 14.31 -27.31
C HIS A 315 -4.95 13.75 -27.34
N TYR A 316 -5.77 14.12 -26.35
CA TYR A 316 -7.14 13.61 -26.22
C TYR A 316 -8.21 14.53 -26.84
N GLY A 317 -7.82 15.67 -27.39
CA GLY A 317 -8.75 16.62 -28.02
C GLY A 317 -9.70 17.31 -27.02
N TYR A 318 -9.25 17.54 -25.79
CA TYR A 318 -10.06 18.22 -24.78
C TYR A 318 -10.27 19.71 -25.12
N LYS A 319 -11.41 20.25 -24.70
CA LYS A 319 -11.77 21.67 -24.96
C LYS A 319 -10.89 22.66 -24.19
N ALA A 320 -10.36 22.23 -23.05
CA ALA A 320 -9.51 23.03 -22.17
C ALA A 320 -8.55 22.10 -21.42
N PRO A 321 -7.35 22.58 -21.04
CA PRO A 321 -6.46 21.81 -20.19
C PRO A 321 -7.04 21.68 -18.79
N ARG A 322 -6.61 20.66 -18.04
CA ARG A 322 -6.81 20.60 -16.60
C ARG A 322 -6.14 21.81 -15.93
N ARG A 323 -6.54 22.10 -14.69
CA ARG A 323 -6.06 23.29 -13.95
C ARG A 323 -5.52 22.86 -12.61
N ILE A 324 -4.40 23.46 -12.23
CA ILE A 324 -3.87 23.32 -10.88
C ILE A 324 -4.90 23.84 -9.88
N VAL A 325 -5.18 23.04 -8.86
CA VAL A 325 -6.05 23.42 -7.77
C VAL A 325 -5.40 24.57 -7.00
N LYS A 326 -6.14 25.66 -6.88
CA LYS A 326 -5.82 26.74 -5.95
C LYS A 326 -6.80 26.61 -4.81
N ARG A 327 -6.52 25.74 -3.84
CA ARG A 327 -7.20 25.90 -2.56
C ARG A 327 -6.73 27.23 -2.03
N ILE A 328 -7.66 28.18 -1.93
CA ILE A 328 -7.38 29.44 -1.25
C ILE A 328 -6.98 29.02 0.16
N CYS A 329 -5.73 29.30 0.49
CA CYS A 329 -5.18 29.14 1.82
C CYS A 329 -6.12 29.71 2.89
#